data_AF-A0A3N5UUJ9-F1
#
_entry.id   AF-A0A3N5UUJ9-F1
#
_cell.length_a   1.000
_cell.length_b   1.000
_cell.length_c   1.000
_cell.angle_alpha   90.00
_cell.angle_beta   90.00
_cell.angle_gamma   90.00
#
_symmetry.space_group_name_H-M   'P 1'
#
loop_
_entity.id
_entity.type
_entity.pdbx_description
1 polymer ?
#
loop_
_entity_poly.entity_id
_entity_poly.type
_entity_poly.pdbx_seq_one_letter_code
_entity_poly.pdbx_strand_id
1 'polypeptide(L)' 'MKVTSVEIEEYLRLLSQTSHRITKATNGLEEARLKSRTEEQPWSVNDILAHLRSCADVWEIVLT' A
#
# COMPACT_ATOMS: atom_id res chain seq x y z
N MET A 1 -4.96 -16.90 16.28
CA MET A 1 -3.55 -16.98 15.85
C MET A 1 -2.73 -16.14 16.84
N LYS A 2 -1.71 -16.69 17.50
CA LYS A 2 -0.81 -15.90 18.35
C LYS A 2 0.34 -15.45 17.47
N VAL A 3 0.46 -14.15 17.25
CA VAL A 3 1.63 -13.55 16.57
C VAL A 3 2.71 -13.36 17.62
N THR A 4 3.92 -13.79 17.32
CA THR A 4 5.11 -13.63 18.17
C THR A 4 5.73 -12.25 18.00
N SER A 5 6.56 -11.82 18.97
CA SER A 5 7.29 -10.53 18.85
C SER A 5 8.16 -10.47 17.59
N VAL A 6 8.77 -11.60 17.22
CA VAL A 6 9.61 -11.70 16.01
C VAL A 6 8.78 -11.49 14.75
N GLU A 7 7.59 -12.10 14.66
CA GLU A 7 6.68 -11.90 13.53
C GLU A 7 6.17 -10.45 13.46
N ILE A 8 5.91 -9.81 14.61
CA ILE A 8 5.53 -8.39 14.65
C ILE A 8 6.65 -7.51 14.08
N GLU A 9 7.89 -7.71 14.54
CA GLU A 9 9.05 -6.95 14.05
C GLU A 9 9.27 -7.16 12.55
N GLU A 10 9.10 -8.38 12.06
CA GLU A 10 9.15 -8.68 10.63
C GLU A 10 8.04 -7.97 9.84
N TYR A 11 6.80 -7.99 10.32
CA TYR A 11 5.70 -7.29 9.66
C TYR A 11 5.90 -5.77 9.66
N LEU A 12 6.38 -5.17 10.74
CA LEU A 12 6.72 -3.75 10.79
C LEU A 12 7.85 -3.40 9.80
N ARG A 13 8.87 -4.26 9.71
CA ARG A 13 9.94 -4.13 8.71
C ARG A 13 9.38 -4.21 7.28
N LEU A 14 8.48 -5.14 6.99
CA LEU A 14 7.86 -5.26 5.66
C LEU A 14 6.95 -4.08 5.32
N LEU A 15 6.15 -3.61 6.28
CA LEU A 15 5.28 -2.45 6.12
C LEU A 15 6.08 -1.18 5.83
N SER A 16 7.16 -0.92 6.57
CA SER A 16 8.04 0.22 6.32
C SER A 16 8.72 0.18 4.94
N GLN A 17 8.99 -1.00 4.39
CA GLN A 17 9.54 -1.18 3.04
C GLN A 17 8.49 -1.03 1.93
N THR A 18 7.20 -1.20 2.24
CA THR A 18 6.12 -1.24 1.25
C THR A 18 6.00 0.08 0.48
N SER A 19 6.01 1.21 1.19
CA SER A 19 5.95 2.54 0.57
C SER A 19 7.09 2.77 -0.43
N HIS A 20 8.31 2.36 -0.08
CA HIS A 20 9.47 2.48 -0.97
C HIS A 20 9.33 1.62 -2.24
N ARG A 21 8.84 0.38 -2.09
CA ARG A 21 8.61 -0.54 -3.21
C ARG A 21 7.54 -0.01 -4.17
N ILE A 22 6.46 0.55 -3.63
CA ILE A 22 5.40 1.18 -4.42
C ILE A 22 5.98 2.35 -5.21
N THR A 23 6.67 3.28 -4.56
CA THR A 23 7.29 4.43 -5.23
C THR A 23 8.21 3.99 -6.35
N LYS A 24 9.07 2.99 -6.11
CA LYS A 24 9.96 2.45 -7.14
C LYS A 24 9.20 1.83 -8.32
N ALA A 25 8.09 1.14 -8.06
CA ALA A 25 7.27 0.48 -9.09
C ALA A 25 6.45 1.47 -9.93
N THR A 26 6.06 2.61 -9.36
CA THR A 26 5.25 3.62 -10.04
C THR A 26 6.06 4.79 -10.61
N ASN A 27 7.33 4.92 -10.24
CA ASN A 27 8.19 6.00 -10.69
C ASN A 27 8.36 5.99 -12.22
N GLY A 28 8.12 7.14 -12.85
CA GLY A 28 8.24 7.30 -14.31
C GLY A 28 7.09 6.69 -15.13
N LEU A 29 6.05 6.15 -14.48
CA LEU A 29 4.82 5.77 -15.19
C LEU A 29 4.00 7.03 -15.52
N GLU A 30 3.42 7.04 -16.72
CA GLU A 30 2.47 8.07 -17.11
C GLU A 30 1.21 8.01 -16.26
N GLU A 31 0.62 9.18 -16.00
CA GLU A 31 -0.59 9.30 -15.19
C GLU A 31 -1.77 8.50 -15.76
N ALA A 32 -1.89 8.44 -17.09
CA ALA A 32 -2.93 7.66 -17.76
C ALA A 32 -2.82 6.16 -17.42
N ARG A 33 -1.61 5.64 -17.27
CA ARG A 33 -1.34 4.26 -16.88
C ARG A 33 -1.64 4.00 -15.40
N LEU A 34 -1.43 4.99 -14.54
CA LEU A 34 -1.80 4.88 -13.12
C LEU A 34 -3.32 4.88 -12.90
N LYS A 35 -4.08 5.48 -13.84
CA LYS A 35 -5.54 5.57 -13.83
C LYS A 35 -6.25 4.50 -14.66
N SER A 36 -5.52 3.70 -15.45
CA SER A 36 -6.12 2.71 -16.34
C SER A 36 -6.76 1.57 -15.56
N ARG A 37 -7.89 1.08 -16.07
CA ARG A 37 -8.63 -0.09 -15.58
C ARG A 37 -8.94 -1.01 -16.75
N THR A 38 -9.02 -2.31 -16.49
CA THR A 38 -9.48 -3.30 -17.46
C THR A 38 -10.59 -4.15 -16.84
N GLU A 39 -11.29 -4.96 -17.63
CA GLU A 39 -12.28 -5.89 -17.08
C GLU A 39 -11.64 -6.91 -16.11
N GLU A 40 -10.42 -7.34 -16.41
CA GLU A 40 -9.63 -8.24 -15.55
C GLU A 40 -9.06 -7.54 -14.32
N GLN A 41 -8.77 -6.24 -14.42
CA GLN A 41 -8.21 -5.40 -13.35
C GLN A 41 -9.12 -4.19 -13.14
N PRO A 42 -10.24 -4.38 -12.41
CA PRO A 42 -11.26 -3.34 -12.27
C PRO A 42 -10.79 -2.16 -11.42
N TRP A 43 -9.70 -2.30 -10.69
CA TRP A 43 -9.08 -1.23 -9.90
C TRP A 43 -7.81 -0.76 -10.59
N SER A 44 -7.68 0.55 -10.75
CA SER A 44 -6.44 1.16 -11.20
C SER A 44 -5.40 1.17 -10.09
N VAL A 45 -4.15 1.45 -10.45
CA VAL A 45 -3.08 1.65 -9.45
C VAL A 45 -3.48 2.77 -8.48
N ASN A 46 -4.06 3.86 -8.97
CA ASN A 46 -4.54 4.95 -8.11
C ASN A 46 -5.63 4.51 -7.13
N ASP A 47 -6.56 3.64 -7.53
CA ASP A 47 -7.60 3.14 -6.63
C ASP A 47 -7.02 2.30 -5.50
N ILE A 48 -6.05 1.44 -5.84
CA ILE A 48 -5.34 0.62 -4.85
C ILE A 48 -4.59 1.52 -3.86
N LEU A 49 -3.87 2.54 -4.35
CA LEU A 49 -3.14 3.46 -3.48
C LEU A 49 -4.08 4.30 -2.60
N ALA A 50 -5.21 4.76 -3.15
CA ALA A 50 -6.22 5.48 -2.38
C ALA A 50 -6.82 4.59 -1.26
N HIS A 51 -7.09 3.31 -1.56
CA HIS A 51 -7.56 2.36 -0.57
C HIS A 51 -6.53 2.10 0.53
N LEU A 52 -5.27 1.86 0.17
CA LEU A 52 -4.18 1.67 1.13
C LEU A 52 -3.98 2.89 2.03
N ARG A 53 -4.10 4.10 1.47
CA ARG A 53 -4.04 5.33 2.25
C ARG A 53 -5.21 5.46 3.22
N SER A 54 -6.43 5.19 2.77
CA SER A 54 -7.60 5.17 3.66
C SER A 54 -7.44 4.16 4.79
N CYS A 55 -6.85 2.99 4.52
CA CYS A 55 -6.49 2.05 5.57
C CYS A 55 -5.46 2.63 6.54
N ALA A 56 -4.42 3.32 6.08
CA ALA A 56 -3.46 3.98 6.98
C ALA A 56 -4.13 5.08 7.83
N ASP A 57 -4.97 5.92 7.22
CA ASP A 57 -5.67 7.02 7.90
C ASP A 57 -6.54 6.52 9.08
N VAL A 58 -7.18 5.36 8.94
CA VAL A 58 -7.97 4.74 10.03
C VAL A 58 -7.09 4.31 11.21
N TRP A 59 -5.83 3.94 10.96
CA TRP A 59 -4.93 3.39 11.98
C TRP A 59 -4.01 4.46 12.59
N GLU A 60 -3.72 5.56 11.89
CA GLU A 60 -3.00 6.71 12.47
C GLU A 60 -3.79 7.38 13.62
N ILE A 61 -5.12 7.29 13.60
CA ILE A 61 -6.00 7.74 14.70
C ILE A 61 -5.71 7.01 16.03
N VAL A 62 -5.03 5.86 16.01
CA VAL A 62 -4.72 5.07 17.22
C VAL A 62 -3.35 5.42 17.83
N LEU A 63 -2.53 6.26 17.16
CA LEU A 63 -1.16 6.57 17.58
C LEU A 63 -0.86 8.08 17.74
N THR A 64 -1.89 8.94 17.76
CA THR A 64 -1.78 10.37 18.13
C THR A 64 -2.59 10.65 19.39
#